data_AF-A0A958BYZ9-F1
#
_entry.id   AF-A0A958BYZ9-F1
#
_cell.length_a   1.000
_cell.length_b   1.000
_cell.length_c   1.000
_cell.angle_alpha   90.00
_cell.angle_beta   90.00
_cell.angle_gamma   90.00
#
_symmetry.space_group_name_H-M   'P 1'
#
loop_
_entity.id
_entity.type
_entity.pdbx_description
1 polymer ?
#
loop_
_entity_poly.entity_id
_entity_poly.type
_entity_poly.pdbx_seq_one_letter_code
_entity_poly.pdbx_strand_id
1 'polypeptide(L)'
;MKRANLWRGLFILVIAGVFAYKYIQLGHLIYPIYAVSFGVLGLLSLINRLPARWQNLSINIGISLFFLDFVFAEINLAEVAQAIINANYWLLLLSMAVMFIHIFFRTKRWQWLLKPMGDVAFWPAWRALLIGITGNTVLPARAGEFLRAYVLGRSTGLSKTGVFATLVVERIFDGMTILLVLLGVIVWGVRDQQLQTVGILGGIFYVGIIVGLVVFMTKRHWVDALVNKFL
;
A
#
# COMPACT_ATOMS: atom_id res chain seq x y z
N MET A 1 5.34 -31.72 -3.63
CA MET A 1 5.33 -31.36 -2.19
C MET A 1 6.73 -31.31 -1.57
N LYS A 2 7.57 -32.37 -1.66
CA LYS A 2 8.92 -32.40 -1.03
C LYS A 2 9.88 -31.26 -1.42
N ARG A 3 9.90 -30.84 -2.70
CA ARG A 3 10.79 -29.74 -3.16
C ARG A 3 10.49 -28.38 -2.52
N ALA A 4 9.22 -28.04 -2.28
CA ALA A 4 8.84 -26.74 -1.73
C ALA A 4 9.26 -26.57 -0.26
N ASN A 5 9.22 -27.66 0.52
CA ASN A 5 9.69 -27.67 1.91
C ASN A 5 11.22 -27.56 2.00
N LEU A 6 11.94 -28.13 1.03
CA LEU A 6 13.40 -28.08 0.95
C LEU A 6 13.88 -26.62 0.80
N TRP A 7 13.37 -25.90 -0.20
CA TRP A 7 13.77 -24.52 -0.46
C TRP A 7 13.49 -23.58 0.71
N ARG A 8 12.34 -23.73 1.38
CA ARG A 8 12.01 -22.94 2.58
C ARG A 8 12.93 -23.25 3.74
N GLY A 9 13.25 -24.52 3.98
CA GLY A 9 14.19 -24.91 5.02
C GLY A 9 15.60 -24.36 4.78
N LEU A 10 16.09 -24.43 3.55
CA LEU A 10 17.36 -23.82 3.15
C LEU A 10 17.34 -22.30 3.35
N PHE A 11 16.25 -21.62 2.99
CA PHE A 11 16.13 -20.18 3.19
C PHE A 11 16.16 -19.79 4.68
N ILE A 12 15.50 -20.55 5.55
CA ILE A 12 15.55 -20.34 7.00
C ILE A 12 16.99 -20.53 7.53
N LEU A 13 17.75 -21.49 7.00
CA LEU A 13 19.16 -21.65 7.36
C LEU A 13 20.03 -20.49 6.86
N VAL A 14 19.71 -19.88 5.71
CA VAL A 14 20.38 -18.65 5.26
C VAL A 14 20.14 -17.51 6.24
N ILE A 15 18.89 -17.33 6.71
CA ILE A 15 18.56 -16.34 7.74
C ILE A 15 19.40 -16.59 9.02
N ALA A 16 19.50 -17.85 9.46
CA ALA A 16 20.33 -18.22 10.60
C ALA A 16 21.81 -17.84 10.40
N GLY A 17 22.34 -18.11 9.20
CA GLY A 17 23.71 -17.75 8.81
C GLY A 17 23.96 -16.24 8.82
N VAL A 18 22.98 -15.43 8.37
CA VAL A 18 23.07 -13.96 8.42
C VAL A 18 23.19 -13.46 9.86
N PHE A 19 22.38 -13.99 10.78
CA PHE A 19 22.50 -13.62 12.19
C PHE A 19 23.81 -14.11 12.83
N ALA A 20 24.30 -15.30 12.47
CA ALA A 20 25.60 -15.78 12.90
C ALA A 20 26.74 -14.87 12.41
N TYR A 21 26.67 -14.42 11.16
CA TYR A 21 27.63 -13.46 10.60
C TYR A 21 27.60 -12.12 11.35
N LYS A 22 26.40 -11.59 11.64
CA LYS A 22 26.26 -10.38 12.44
C LYS A 22 26.81 -10.52 13.86
N TYR A 23 26.67 -11.69 14.48
CA TYR A 23 27.31 -11.96 15.77
C TYR A 23 28.84 -11.84 15.68
N ILE A 24 29.46 -12.41 14.64
CA ILE A 24 30.91 -12.33 14.44
C ILE A 24 31.36 -10.89 14.23
N GLN A 25 30.59 -10.08 13.52
CA GLN A 25 30.94 -8.67 13.27
C GLN A 25 30.73 -7.76 14.48
N LEU A 26 29.60 -7.90 15.17
CA LEU A 26 29.12 -6.91 16.15
C LEU A 26 29.24 -7.39 17.60
N GLY A 27 29.41 -8.70 17.84
CA GLY A 27 29.58 -9.29 19.17
C GLY A 27 28.36 -9.23 20.10
N HIS A 28 27.22 -8.67 19.68
CA HIS A 28 26.03 -8.57 20.52
C HIS A 28 25.40 -9.94 20.79
N LEU A 29 25.07 -10.20 22.06
CA LEU A 29 24.52 -11.47 22.57
C LEU A 29 23.14 -11.85 22.00
N ILE A 30 22.45 -10.93 21.33
CA ILE A 30 21.13 -11.18 20.75
C ILE A 30 21.20 -12.01 19.46
N TYR A 31 22.24 -11.80 18.65
CA TYR A 31 22.46 -12.49 17.38
C TYR A 31 22.67 -14.00 17.48
N PRO A 32 23.42 -14.56 18.45
CA PRO A 32 23.54 -16.02 18.59
C PRO A 32 22.21 -16.66 18.98
N ILE A 33 21.36 -15.98 19.75
CA ILE A 33 20.00 -16.46 20.07
C ILE A 33 19.16 -16.58 18.78
N TYR A 34 19.21 -15.57 17.91
CA TYR A 34 18.53 -15.61 16.61
C TYR A 34 19.11 -16.69 15.70
N ALA A 35 20.44 -16.78 15.58
CA ALA A 35 21.12 -17.77 14.75
C ALA A 35 20.74 -19.20 15.15
N VAL A 36 20.76 -19.52 16.45
CA VAL A 36 20.37 -20.85 16.95
C VAL A 36 18.89 -21.11 16.71
N SER A 37 18.02 -20.14 17.00
CA SER A 37 16.56 -20.28 16.84
C SER A 37 16.18 -20.59 15.38
N PHE A 38 16.69 -19.78 14.44
CA PHE A 38 16.46 -20.01 13.01
C PHE A 38 17.17 -21.26 12.50
N GLY A 39 18.35 -21.60 13.03
CA GLY A 39 19.07 -22.82 12.69
C GLY A 39 18.27 -24.09 13.01
N VAL A 40 17.71 -24.17 14.23
CA VAL A 40 16.84 -25.28 14.65
C VAL A 40 15.60 -25.36 13.77
N LEU A 41 14.93 -24.24 13.51
CA LEU A 41 13.75 -24.20 12.64
C LEU A 41 14.06 -24.63 11.20
N GLY A 42 15.22 -24.25 10.67
CA GLY A 42 15.69 -24.66 9.35
C GLY A 42 15.95 -26.16 9.26
N LEU A 43 16.61 -26.75 10.26
CA LEU A 43 16.85 -28.19 10.35
C LEU A 43 15.54 -28.99 10.48
N LEU A 44 14.63 -28.54 11.36
CA LEU A 44 13.30 -29.14 11.50
C LEU A 44 12.49 -29.06 10.19
N SER A 45 12.68 -28.00 9.40
CA SER A 45 12.08 -27.86 8.07
C SER A 45 12.65 -28.86 7.07
N LEU A 46 13.96 -29.11 7.06
CA LEU A 46 14.60 -30.06 6.15
C LEU A 46 14.16 -31.51 6.41
N ILE A 47 13.96 -31.88 7.67
CA ILE A 47 13.48 -33.21 8.08
C ILE A 47 11.94 -33.33 7.93
N ASN A 48 11.28 -32.33 7.33
CA ASN A 48 9.81 -32.26 7.17
C ASN A 48 9.03 -32.35 8.51
N ARG A 49 9.66 -31.99 9.63
CA ARG A 49 9.01 -31.91 10.96
C ARG A 49 8.32 -30.57 11.18
N LEU A 50 8.71 -29.51 10.45
CA LEU A 50 8.09 -28.19 10.53
C LEU A 50 7.00 -28.01 9.44
N PRO A 51 5.74 -27.72 9.78
CA PRO A 51 4.68 -27.47 8.80
C PRO A 51 4.92 -26.21 7.95
N ALA A 52 4.40 -26.19 6.73
CA ALA A 52 4.55 -25.06 5.79
C ALA A 52 4.13 -23.69 6.36
N ARG A 53 3.06 -23.63 7.17
CA ARG A 53 2.62 -22.40 7.85
C ARG A 53 3.69 -21.82 8.78
N TRP A 54 4.39 -22.69 9.51
CA TRP A 54 5.43 -22.30 10.45
C TRP A 54 6.73 -21.97 9.73
N GLN A 55 7.04 -22.65 8.63
CA GLN A 55 8.15 -22.26 7.75
C GLN A 55 7.97 -20.83 7.22
N ASN A 56 6.80 -20.52 6.66
CA ASN A 56 6.49 -19.18 6.15
C ASN A 56 6.56 -18.12 7.27
N LEU A 57 6.06 -18.44 8.47
CA LEU A 57 6.14 -17.55 9.62
C LEU A 57 7.60 -17.28 10.00
N SER A 58 8.44 -18.31 10.11
CA SER A 58 9.87 -18.15 10.40
C SER A 58 10.56 -17.28 9.36
N ILE A 59 10.28 -17.50 8.07
CA ILE A 59 10.84 -16.66 7.00
C ILE A 59 10.42 -15.20 7.18
N ASN A 60 9.13 -14.92 7.39
CA ASN A 60 8.63 -13.56 7.56
C ASN A 60 9.22 -12.87 8.81
N ILE A 61 9.32 -13.58 9.92
CA ILE A 61 9.92 -13.05 11.17
C ILE A 61 11.41 -12.79 10.95
N GLY A 62 12.13 -13.72 10.33
CA GLY A 62 13.56 -13.57 10.08
C GLY A 62 13.88 -12.39 9.16
N ILE A 63 13.10 -12.22 8.08
CA ILE A 63 13.20 -11.04 7.20
C ILE A 63 12.88 -9.76 7.98
N SER A 64 11.80 -9.75 8.77
CA SER A 64 11.42 -8.58 9.58
C SER A 64 12.51 -8.20 10.58
N LEU A 65 13.05 -9.17 11.32
CA LEU A 65 14.14 -8.94 12.29
C LEU A 65 15.40 -8.43 11.60
N PHE A 66 15.75 -8.97 10.43
CA PHE A 66 16.88 -8.48 9.65
C PHE A 66 16.72 -7.00 9.27
N PHE A 67 15.54 -6.60 8.77
CA PHE A 67 15.29 -5.20 8.40
C PHE A 67 15.18 -4.29 9.62
N LEU A 68 14.57 -4.74 10.72
CA LEU A 68 14.54 -3.96 11.96
C LEU A 68 15.95 -3.72 12.47
N ASP A 69 16.78 -4.76 12.54
CA ASP A 69 18.17 -4.64 12.96
C ASP A 69 18.99 -3.75 12.02
N PHE A 70 18.75 -3.82 10.71
CA PHE A 70 19.35 -2.91 9.74
C PHE A 70 18.96 -1.45 10.00
N VAL A 71 17.68 -1.17 10.22
CA VAL A 71 17.16 0.18 10.47
C VAL A 71 17.66 0.72 11.81
N PHE A 72 17.63 -0.08 12.88
CA PHE A 72 18.05 0.36 14.21
C PHE A 72 19.56 0.44 14.39
N ALA A 73 20.36 -0.24 13.57
CA ALA A 73 21.82 -0.17 13.65
C ALA A 73 22.36 1.25 13.41
N GLU A 74 21.65 2.06 12.62
CA GLU A 74 22.05 3.44 12.31
C GLU A 74 21.33 4.48 13.19
N ILE A 75 20.36 4.07 14.02
CA ILE A 75 19.50 4.97 14.77
C ILE A 75 19.98 5.10 16.22
N ASN A 76 20.31 6.32 16.63
CA ASN A 76 20.51 6.65 18.04
C ASN A 76 19.16 6.80 18.76
N LEU A 77 18.78 5.80 19.55
CA LEU A 77 17.53 5.82 20.31
C LEU A 77 17.42 7.00 21.28
N ALA A 78 18.53 7.51 21.80
CA ALA A 78 18.53 8.69 22.66
C ALA A 78 18.15 9.95 21.87
N GLU A 79 18.63 10.10 20.65
CA GLU A 79 18.24 11.20 19.75
C GLU A 79 16.77 11.10 19.36
N VAL A 80 16.26 9.89 19.09
CA VAL A 80 14.83 9.68 18.82
C VAL A 80 13.98 10.08 20.03
N ALA A 81 14.38 9.67 21.25
CA ALA A 81 13.67 10.03 22.47
C ALA A 81 13.67 11.55 22.69
N GLN A 82 14.82 12.21 22.50
CA GLN A 82 14.92 13.66 22.58
C GLN A 82 14.07 14.36 21.52
N ALA A 83 14.05 13.84 20.29
CA ALA A 83 13.23 14.39 19.21
C ALA A 83 11.72 14.29 19.52
N ILE A 84 11.28 13.21 20.16
CA ILE A 84 9.89 13.05 20.60
C ILE A 84 9.57 14.06 21.71
N ILE A 85 10.43 14.19 22.73
CA ILE A 85 10.20 15.09 23.87
C ILE A 85 10.18 16.55 23.44
N ASN A 86 11.12 16.93 22.56
CA ASN A 86 11.26 18.31 22.08
C ASN A 86 10.36 18.62 20.88
N ALA A 87 9.52 17.67 20.45
CA ALA A 87 8.62 17.88 19.34
C ALA A 87 7.63 18.99 19.66
N ASN A 88 7.32 19.83 18.66
CA ASN A 88 6.28 20.82 18.79
C ASN A 88 4.90 20.14 18.69
N TYR A 89 4.32 19.80 19.84
CA TYR A 89 3.01 19.16 19.92
C TYR A 89 1.86 20.02 19.39
N TRP A 90 2.02 21.35 19.32
CA TRP A 90 1.03 22.21 18.69
C TRP A 90 0.97 21.99 17.18
N LEU A 91 2.13 21.86 16.52
CA LEU A 91 2.20 21.50 15.10
C LEU A 91 1.68 20.07 14.86
N LEU A 92 1.95 19.14 15.79
CA LEU A 92 1.39 17.79 15.72
C LEU A 92 -0.14 17.83 15.76
N LEU A 93 -0.73 18.54 16.73
CA LEU A 93 -2.18 18.69 16.85
C LEU A 93 -2.78 19.36 15.60
N LEU A 94 -2.13 20.40 15.08
CA LEU A 94 -2.56 21.06 13.85
C LEU A 94 -2.54 20.11 12.65
N SER A 95 -1.50 19.29 12.49
CA SER A 95 -1.42 18.31 11.41
C SER A 95 -2.51 17.24 11.51
N MET A 96 -2.81 16.78 12.75
CA MET A 96 -3.94 15.88 12.99
C MET A 96 -5.27 16.52 12.62
N ALA A 97 -5.50 17.78 13.01
CA ALA A 97 -6.71 18.51 12.66
C ALA A 97 -6.87 18.66 11.13
N VAL A 98 -5.80 19.05 10.44
CA VAL A 98 -5.76 19.14 8.98
C VAL A 98 -6.04 17.77 8.34
N MET A 99 -5.51 16.68 8.89
CA MET A 99 -5.80 15.33 8.42
C MET A 99 -7.30 15.00 8.54
N PHE A 100 -7.95 15.30 9.66
CA PHE A 100 -9.40 15.07 9.82
C PHE A 100 -10.22 15.91 8.84
N ILE A 101 -9.86 17.17 8.65
CA ILE A 101 -10.49 18.07 7.68
C ILE A 101 -10.34 17.51 6.25
N HIS A 102 -9.15 17.03 5.90
CA HIS A 102 -8.89 16.40 4.61
C HIS A 102 -9.77 15.15 4.39
N ILE A 103 -9.88 14.26 5.39
CA ILE A 103 -10.73 13.07 5.30
C ILE A 103 -12.22 13.49 5.18
N PHE A 104 -12.62 14.61 5.77
CA PHE A 104 -13.98 15.15 5.68
C PHE A 104 -14.34 15.60 4.29
N PHE A 105 -13.51 16.46 3.69
CA PHE A 105 -13.72 16.88 2.31
C PHE A 105 -13.64 15.71 1.34
N ARG A 106 -12.72 14.77 1.58
CA ARG A 106 -12.62 13.54 0.77
C ARG A 106 -13.90 12.70 0.83
N THR A 107 -14.49 12.57 2.01
CA THR A 107 -15.76 11.84 2.19
C THR A 107 -16.90 12.56 1.49
N LYS A 108 -17.02 13.88 1.65
CA LYS A 108 -18.05 14.70 0.98
C LYS A 108 -17.95 14.62 -0.54
N ARG A 109 -16.74 14.75 -1.08
CA ARG A 109 -16.46 14.58 -2.51
C ARG A 109 -16.87 13.19 -2.99
N TRP A 110 -16.56 12.14 -2.23
CA TRP A 110 -16.98 10.80 -2.60
C TRP A 110 -18.49 10.60 -2.57
N GLN A 111 -19.21 11.19 -1.60
CA GLN A 111 -20.68 11.18 -1.61
C GLN A 111 -21.25 11.80 -2.89
N TRP A 112 -20.63 12.86 -3.42
CA TRP A 112 -21.04 13.45 -4.69
C TRP A 112 -20.80 12.52 -5.87
N LEU A 113 -19.66 11.82 -5.91
CA LEU A 113 -19.38 10.81 -6.95
C LEU A 113 -20.32 9.61 -6.87
N LEU A 114 -20.86 9.30 -5.69
CA LEU A 114 -21.81 8.20 -5.46
C LEU A 114 -23.25 8.56 -5.83
N LYS A 115 -23.61 9.85 -5.98
CA LYS A 115 -24.99 10.27 -6.29
C LYS A 115 -25.65 9.53 -7.45
N PRO A 116 -24.96 9.24 -8.58
CA PRO A 116 -25.58 8.48 -9.68
C PRO A 116 -25.97 7.04 -9.31
N MET A 117 -25.41 6.50 -8.23
CA MET A 117 -25.71 5.16 -7.72
C MET A 117 -26.78 5.17 -6.64
N GLY A 118 -26.94 6.28 -5.92
CA GLY A 118 -27.89 6.45 -4.84
C GLY A 118 -27.37 7.40 -3.77
N ASP A 119 -28.28 7.87 -2.90
CA ASP A 119 -27.93 8.76 -1.81
C ASP A 119 -27.32 7.98 -0.63
N VAL A 120 -26.03 8.23 -0.38
CA VAL A 120 -25.28 7.62 0.71
C VAL A 120 -25.15 8.63 1.84
N ALA A 121 -25.53 8.28 3.06
CA ALA A 121 -25.31 9.12 4.24
C ALA A 121 -23.81 9.29 4.55
N PHE A 122 -23.45 10.37 5.26
CA PHE A 122 -22.04 10.71 5.50
C PHE A 122 -21.30 9.65 6.32
N TRP A 123 -21.90 9.15 7.40
CA TRP A 123 -21.24 8.21 8.30
C TRP A 123 -20.91 6.85 7.69
N PRO A 124 -21.81 6.19 6.92
CA PRO A 124 -21.45 4.99 6.15
C PRO A 124 -20.27 5.22 5.21
N ALA A 125 -20.27 6.34 4.45
CA ALA A 125 -19.18 6.69 3.55
C ALA A 125 -17.86 6.96 4.30
N TRP A 126 -17.91 7.73 5.38
CA TRP A 126 -16.75 8.03 6.22
C TRP A 126 -16.13 6.75 6.81
N ARG A 127 -16.95 5.86 7.38
CA ARG A 127 -16.48 4.59 7.96
C ARG A 127 -15.87 3.68 6.90
N ALA A 128 -16.52 3.55 5.74
CA ALA A 128 -15.97 2.76 4.63
C ALA A 128 -14.64 3.34 4.12
N LEU A 129 -14.51 4.67 4.04
CA LEU A 129 -13.26 5.34 3.68
C LEU A 129 -12.15 5.03 4.70
N LEU A 130 -12.42 5.20 6.00
CA LEU A 130 -11.44 4.89 7.05
C LEU A 130 -11.01 3.42 7.03
N ILE A 131 -11.96 2.50 6.91
CA ILE A 131 -11.66 1.06 6.79
C ILE A 131 -10.79 0.78 5.57
N GLY A 132 -11.04 1.46 4.45
CA GLY A 132 -10.20 1.33 3.26
C GLY A 132 -8.79 1.88 3.44
N ILE A 133 -8.65 3.04 4.09
CA ILE A 133 -7.34 3.63 4.39
C ILE A 133 -6.55 2.70 5.31
N THR A 134 -7.15 2.22 6.39
CA THR A 134 -6.53 1.22 7.28
C THR A 134 -6.29 -0.11 6.56
N GLY A 135 -7.18 -0.51 5.66
CA GLY A 135 -6.98 -1.70 4.83
C GLY A 135 -5.73 -1.57 3.95
N ASN A 136 -5.43 -0.38 3.42
CA ASN A 136 -4.24 -0.16 2.60
C ASN A 136 -2.93 -0.15 3.39
N THR A 137 -2.95 0.02 4.72
CA THR A 137 -1.74 -0.08 5.54
C THR A 137 -1.41 -1.52 5.91
N VAL A 138 -2.41 -2.40 5.98
CA VAL A 138 -2.24 -3.80 6.39
C VAL A 138 -2.22 -4.76 5.19
N LEU A 139 -3.04 -4.51 4.18
CA LEU A 139 -3.21 -5.41 3.05
C LEU A 139 -2.23 -5.07 1.92
N PRO A 140 -1.64 -6.10 1.26
CA PRO A 140 -0.78 -5.88 0.12
C PRO A 140 -1.56 -5.33 -1.09
N ALA A 141 -0.83 -4.79 -2.06
CA ALA A 141 -1.35 -4.36 -3.36
C ALA A 141 -2.51 -3.34 -3.30
N ARG A 142 -2.57 -2.50 -2.25
CA ARG A 142 -3.64 -1.51 -2.05
C ARG A 142 -5.05 -2.13 -2.07
N ALA A 143 -5.18 -3.35 -1.55
CA ALA A 143 -6.46 -4.06 -1.49
C ALA A 143 -7.52 -3.37 -0.59
N GLY A 144 -7.11 -2.39 0.22
CA GLY A 144 -8.01 -1.56 1.02
C GLY A 144 -9.01 -0.75 0.18
N GLU A 145 -8.72 -0.45 -1.08
CA GLU A 145 -9.70 0.21 -1.96
C GLU A 145 -10.88 -0.70 -2.32
N PHE A 146 -10.61 -1.99 -2.55
CA PHE A 146 -11.65 -3.00 -2.73
C PHE A 146 -12.44 -3.19 -1.45
N LEU A 147 -11.77 -3.16 -0.29
CA LEU A 147 -12.43 -3.24 1.01
C LEU A 147 -13.39 -2.07 1.24
N ARG A 148 -12.98 -0.83 0.93
CA ARG A 148 -13.85 0.36 0.97
C ARG A 148 -15.11 0.18 0.13
N ALA A 149 -14.97 -0.28 -1.12
CA ALA A 149 -16.10 -0.51 -2.01
C ALA A 149 -17.03 -1.62 -1.50
N TYR A 150 -16.45 -2.73 -1.01
CA TYR A 150 -17.19 -3.85 -0.46
C TYR A 150 -17.98 -3.47 0.78
N VAL A 151 -17.34 -2.80 1.74
CA VAL A 151 -17.96 -2.39 3.01
C VAL A 151 -19.10 -1.41 2.75
N LEU A 152 -18.88 -0.40 1.91
CA LEU A 152 -19.94 0.55 1.60
C LEU A 152 -21.12 -0.15 0.91
N GLY A 153 -20.87 -0.91 -0.16
CA GLY A 153 -21.94 -1.63 -0.88
C GLY A 153 -22.71 -2.59 0.01
N ARG A 154 -22.05 -3.25 0.97
CA ARG A 154 -22.73 -4.10 1.97
C ARG A 154 -23.58 -3.28 2.94
N SER A 155 -23.12 -2.11 3.36
CA SER A 155 -23.83 -1.28 4.36
C SER A 155 -25.00 -0.49 3.79
N THR A 156 -25.00 -0.18 2.49
CA THR A 156 -26.03 0.65 1.83
C THR A 156 -26.84 -0.09 0.77
N GLY A 157 -26.51 -1.35 0.47
CA GLY A 157 -27.16 -2.13 -0.59
C GLY A 157 -26.73 -1.75 -2.02
N LEU A 158 -25.81 -0.79 -2.17
CA LEU A 158 -25.30 -0.39 -3.48
C LEU A 158 -24.46 -1.49 -4.15
N SER A 159 -24.46 -1.51 -5.49
CA SER A 159 -23.61 -2.40 -6.27
C SER A 159 -22.13 -2.17 -5.96
N LYS A 160 -21.45 -3.19 -5.43
CA LYS A 160 -20.01 -3.13 -5.07
C LYS A 160 -19.15 -2.75 -6.26
N THR A 161 -19.47 -3.28 -7.45
CA THR A 161 -18.75 -2.99 -8.69
C THR A 161 -18.94 -1.54 -9.13
N GLY A 162 -20.16 -1.01 -9.02
CA GLY A 162 -20.39 0.39 -9.33
C GLY A 162 -19.72 1.33 -8.30
N VAL A 163 -19.77 0.99 -7.01
CA VAL A 163 -19.06 1.76 -5.97
C VAL A 163 -17.56 1.76 -6.26
N PHE A 164 -17.00 0.61 -6.66
CA PHE A 164 -15.62 0.52 -7.09
C PHE A 164 -15.33 1.38 -8.33
N ALA A 165 -16.23 1.41 -9.32
CA ALA A 165 -16.09 2.29 -10.49
C ALA A 165 -16.00 3.78 -10.07
N THR A 166 -16.75 4.23 -9.06
CA THR A 166 -16.62 5.60 -8.54
C THR A 166 -15.23 5.89 -7.95
N LEU A 167 -14.55 4.88 -7.40
CA LEU A 167 -13.18 5.01 -6.90
C LEU A 167 -12.18 5.14 -8.05
N VAL A 168 -12.37 4.42 -9.15
CA VAL A 168 -11.53 4.57 -10.36
C VAL A 168 -11.68 5.98 -10.91
N VAL A 169 -12.91 6.48 -11.01
CA VAL A 169 -13.19 7.87 -11.41
C VAL A 169 -12.53 8.87 -10.45
N GLU A 170 -12.62 8.64 -9.14
CA GLU A 170 -11.91 9.44 -8.11
C GLU A 170 -10.40 9.51 -8.42
N ARG A 171 -9.76 8.38 -8.77
CA ARG A 171 -8.32 8.32 -9.07
C ARG A 171 -7.92 9.06 -10.33
N ILE A 172 -8.77 9.02 -11.37
CA ILE A 172 -8.55 9.77 -12.61
C ILE A 172 -8.57 11.26 -12.31
N PHE A 173 -9.57 11.75 -11.56
CA PHE A 173 -9.62 13.16 -11.16
C PHE A 173 -8.44 13.56 -10.26
N ASP A 174 -8.03 12.70 -9.33
CA ASP A 174 -6.89 12.96 -8.47
C ASP A 174 -5.60 13.15 -9.28
N GLY A 175 -5.31 12.27 -10.25
CA GLY A 175 -4.10 12.44 -11.06
C GLY A 175 -4.20 13.57 -12.09
N MET A 176 -5.39 13.88 -12.63
CA MET A 176 -5.59 15.10 -13.42
C MET A 176 -5.27 16.35 -12.59
N THR A 177 -5.71 16.40 -11.33
CA THR A 177 -5.43 17.51 -10.42
C THR A 177 -3.92 17.65 -10.19
N ILE A 178 -3.21 16.54 -9.97
CA ILE A 178 -1.75 16.54 -9.82
C ILE A 178 -1.07 17.09 -11.08
N LEU A 179 -1.50 16.69 -12.28
CA LEU A 179 -0.94 17.20 -13.53
C LEU A 179 -1.18 18.69 -13.72
N LEU A 180 -2.36 19.19 -13.36
CA LEU A 180 -2.68 20.62 -13.42
C LEU A 180 -1.82 21.44 -12.44
N VAL A 181 -1.62 20.94 -11.23
CA VAL A 181 -0.72 21.57 -10.25
C VAL A 181 0.72 21.57 -10.77
N LEU A 182 1.18 20.45 -11.33
CA LEU A 182 2.53 20.33 -11.89
C LEU A 182 2.74 21.29 -13.08
N LEU A 183 1.73 21.41 -13.95
CA LEU A 183 1.74 22.41 -15.03
C LEU A 183 1.85 23.83 -14.46
N GLY A 184 1.06 24.17 -13.43
CA GLY A 184 1.13 25.46 -12.76
C GLY A 184 2.52 25.76 -12.19
N VAL A 185 3.17 24.78 -11.57
CA VAL A 185 4.54 24.89 -11.03
C VAL A 185 5.56 25.15 -12.14
N ILE A 186 5.45 24.45 -13.29
CA ILE A 186 6.34 24.64 -14.44
C ILE A 186 6.12 26.04 -15.05
N VAL A 187 4.87 26.46 -15.22
CA VAL A 187 4.52 27.80 -15.74
C VAL A 187 4.99 28.92 -14.81
N TRP A 188 4.98 28.69 -13.49
CA TRP A 188 5.52 29.61 -12.48
C TRP A 188 7.04 29.81 -12.59
N GLY A 189 7.74 28.98 -13.38
CA GLY A 189 9.15 29.13 -13.68
C GLY A 189 10.06 28.14 -12.96
N VAL A 190 9.52 27.13 -12.30
CA VAL A 190 10.32 26.02 -11.76
C VAL A 190 10.84 25.17 -12.93
N ARG A 191 12.15 25.27 -13.19
CA ARG A 191 12.84 24.55 -14.26
C ARG A 191 13.64 23.40 -13.71
N ASP A 192 12.93 22.33 -13.34
CA ASP A 192 13.53 21.06 -12.97
C ASP A 192 13.25 20.01 -14.05
N GLN A 193 14.31 19.33 -14.52
CA GLN A 193 14.21 18.36 -15.61
C GLN A 193 13.40 17.11 -15.20
N GLN A 194 13.48 16.69 -13.93
CA GLN A 194 12.73 15.53 -13.44
C GLN A 194 11.24 15.85 -13.39
N LEU A 195 10.87 17.03 -12.85
CA LEU A 195 9.48 17.49 -12.82
C LEU A 195 8.87 17.61 -14.22
N GLN A 196 9.61 18.15 -15.18
CA GLN A 196 9.16 18.24 -16.57
C GLN A 196 8.98 16.86 -17.20
N THR A 197 9.92 15.95 -16.98
CA THR A 197 9.84 14.57 -17.50
C THR A 197 8.62 13.84 -16.93
N VAL A 198 8.42 13.92 -15.61
CA VAL A 198 7.24 13.34 -14.93
C VAL A 198 5.95 13.97 -15.45
N GLY A 199 5.94 15.28 -15.69
CA GLY A 199 4.78 15.99 -16.23
C GLY A 199 4.44 15.56 -17.65
N ILE A 200 5.43 15.41 -18.52
CA ILE A 200 5.23 14.95 -19.91
C ILE A 200 4.74 13.50 -19.92
N LEU A 201 5.41 12.60 -19.21
CA LEU A 201 5.02 11.19 -19.14
C LEU A 201 3.62 11.01 -18.55
N GLY A 202 3.34 11.71 -17.45
CA GLY A 202 2.02 11.72 -16.82
C GLY A 202 0.95 12.30 -17.76
N GLY A 203 1.26 13.38 -18.48
CA GLY A 203 0.39 13.98 -19.48
C GLY A 203 0.06 13.01 -20.62
N ILE A 204 1.07 12.35 -21.20
CA ILE A 204 0.88 11.33 -22.24
C ILE A 204 0.00 10.20 -21.73
N PHE A 205 0.26 9.70 -20.51
CA PHE A 205 -0.54 8.65 -19.89
C PHE A 205 -2.01 9.05 -19.75
N TYR A 206 -2.30 10.27 -19.26
CA TYR A 206 -3.66 10.76 -19.11
C TYR A 206 -4.38 11.04 -20.44
N VAL A 207 -3.66 11.56 -21.45
CA VAL A 207 -4.20 11.66 -22.81
C VAL A 207 -4.58 10.28 -23.34
N GLY A 208 -3.74 9.26 -23.11
CA GLY A 208 -4.06 7.87 -23.45
C GLY A 208 -5.32 7.36 -22.76
N ILE A 209 -5.50 7.63 -21.46
CA ILE A 209 -6.73 7.29 -20.73
C ILE A 209 -7.95 7.98 -21.36
N ILE A 210 -7.88 9.28 -21.61
CA ILE A 210 -9.00 10.05 -22.17
C ILE A 210 -9.37 9.53 -23.55
N VAL A 211 -8.38 9.31 -24.43
CA VAL A 211 -8.60 8.74 -25.76
C VAL A 211 -9.23 7.36 -25.65
N GLY A 212 -8.72 6.50 -24.76
CA GLY A 212 -9.29 5.18 -24.51
C GLY A 212 -10.75 5.24 -24.04
N LEU A 213 -11.08 6.15 -23.12
CA LEU A 213 -12.44 6.38 -22.64
C LEU A 213 -13.36 6.88 -23.77
N VAL A 214 -12.91 7.85 -24.58
CA VAL A 214 -13.69 8.36 -25.72
C VAL A 214 -13.95 7.24 -26.73
N VAL A 215 -12.93 6.46 -27.09
CA VAL A 215 -13.09 5.31 -27.99
C VAL A 215 -14.07 4.30 -27.41
N PHE A 216 -13.96 3.95 -26.13
CA PHE A 216 -14.88 3.05 -25.46
C PHE A 216 -16.33 3.57 -25.49
N MET A 217 -16.54 4.86 -25.25
CA MET A 217 -17.88 5.47 -25.27
C MET A 217 -18.46 5.52 -26.70
N THR A 218 -17.67 5.88 -27.71
CA THR A 218 -18.14 5.98 -29.10
C THR A 218 -18.33 4.61 -29.76
N LYS A 219 -17.52 3.62 -29.38
CA LYS A 219 -17.51 2.27 -29.97
C LYS A 219 -18.06 1.20 -29.03
N ARG A 220 -18.92 1.58 -28.09
CA ARG A 220 -19.52 0.67 -27.09
C ARG A 220 -20.10 -0.63 -27.70
N HIS A 221 -20.79 -0.51 -28.85
CA HIS A 221 -21.35 -1.63 -29.59
C HIS A 221 -20.31 -2.61 -30.16
N TRP A 222 -19.11 -2.15 -30.54
CA TRP A 222 -17.99 -3.02 -30.93
C TRP A 222 -17.43 -3.77 -29.73
N VAL A 223 -17.34 -3.10 -28.57
CA VAL A 223 -16.81 -3.72 -27.35
C VAL A 223 -17.74 -4.83 -26.87
N ASP A 224 -19.05 -4.57 -26.84
CA ASP A 224 -20.04 -5.58 -26.47
C ASP A 224 -20.03 -6.78 -27.45
N ALA A 225 -19.85 -6.54 -28.75
CA ALA A 225 -19.69 -7.58 -29.76
C ALA A 225 -18.40 -8.41 -29.62
N LEU A 226 -17.30 -7.78 -29.17
CA LEU A 226 -16.02 -8.45 -28.97
C LEU A 226 -16.05 -9.29 -27.69
N VAL A 227 -16.64 -8.77 -26.61
CA VAL A 227 -16.82 -9.49 -25.33
C VAL A 227 -17.72 -10.71 -25.52
N ASN A 228 -18.83 -10.59 -26.24
CA ASN A 228 -19.72 -11.72 -26.55
C ASN A 228 -19.12 -12.75 -27.51
N LYS A 229 -17.98 -12.46 -28.15
CA LYS A 229 -17.28 -13.41 -29.01
C LYS A 229 -16.27 -14.28 -28.24
N PHE A 230 -15.89 -13.85 -27.03
CA PHE A 230 -14.93 -14.55 -26.17
C PHE A 230 -15.57 -15.16 -24.91
N LEU A 231 -16.85 -14.87 -24.64
CA LEU A 231 -17.71 -15.57 -23.67
C LEU A 231 -18.59 -16.60 -24.41
#